data_AF-A0A9P9DVZ2-F1
#
_entry.id   AF-A0A9P9DVZ2-F1
#
_cell.length_a   1.000
_cell.length_b   1.000
_cell.length_c   1.000
_cell.angle_alpha   90.00
_cell.angle_beta   90.00
_cell.angle_gamma   90.00
#
_symmetry.space_group_name_H-M   'P 1'
#
loop_
_entity.id
_entity.type
_entity.pdbx_description
1 polymer ?
#
loop_
_entity_poly.entity_id
_entity_poly.type
_entity_poly.pdbx_seq_one_letter_code
_entity_poly.pdbx_strand_id
1 'polypeptide(L)'
;MTNSIPIILCGKTEQIGKGVIAGLSPEIEVVHFVLTPEAGVKEIPQLLKGVMPEVKSSDIGSGNLGGGIKTVVLGAAYEDEGINAMREAASQVANIPWIKQDTSLPTPPLGPEYGKAMVVRVKESLSKLDASGKLGIGEGGTFWY
;
A
#
# COMPACT_ATOMS: atom_id res chain seq x y z
N MET A 1 -11.26 20.85 0.89
CA MET A 1 -10.26 20.10 0.10
C MET A 1 -10.24 18.69 0.68
N THR A 2 -10.80 17.71 -0.02
CA THR A 2 -10.69 16.30 0.40
C THR A 2 -9.26 15.86 0.13
N ASN A 3 -8.42 15.83 1.16
CA ASN A 3 -7.06 15.30 1.05
C ASN A 3 -7.19 13.79 0.82
N SER A 4 -6.84 13.31 -0.38
CA SER A 4 -6.69 11.87 -0.64
C SER A 4 -5.66 11.29 0.32
N ILE A 5 -5.87 10.05 0.77
CA ILE A 5 -4.91 9.38 1.66
C ILE A 5 -3.75 8.83 0.82
N PRO A 6 -2.51 9.35 0.93
CA PRO A 6 -1.37 8.86 0.15
C PRO A 6 -0.82 7.55 0.72
N ILE A 7 -0.77 6.51 -0.10
CA ILE A 7 -0.34 5.16 0.27
C ILE A 7 0.71 4.60 -0.69
N ILE A 8 1.44 3.59 -0.22
CA ILE A 8 2.18 2.67 -1.09
C ILE A 8 1.31 1.42 -1.29
N LEU A 9 1.19 0.96 -2.54
CA LEU A 9 0.47 -0.27 -2.87
C LEU A 9 1.44 -1.32 -3.39
N CYS A 10 1.43 -2.52 -2.80
CA CYS A 10 2.27 -3.63 -3.22
C CYS A 10 1.42 -4.70 -3.91
N GLY A 11 1.80 -5.12 -5.10
CA GLY A 11 1.06 -6.12 -5.87
C GLY A 11 1.90 -6.77 -6.96
N LYS A 12 1.53 -8.00 -7.37
CA LYS A 12 2.36 -8.82 -8.27
C LYS A 12 2.39 -8.34 -9.73
N THR A 13 1.35 -7.65 -10.21
CA THR A 13 1.25 -7.23 -11.61
C THR A 13 0.69 -5.82 -11.73
N GLU A 14 1.26 -5.01 -12.63
CA GLU A 14 0.75 -3.68 -12.92
C GLU A 14 -0.64 -3.71 -13.57
N GLN A 15 -0.98 -4.75 -14.32
CA GLN A 15 -2.29 -4.86 -14.96
C GLN A 15 -3.42 -4.84 -13.93
N ILE A 16 -3.29 -5.63 -12.86
CA ILE A 16 -4.24 -5.61 -11.74
C ILE A 16 -4.07 -4.30 -10.94
N GLY A 17 -2.83 -3.88 -10.70
CA GLY A 17 -2.50 -2.65 -9.98
C GLY A 17 -3.20 -1.42 -10.56
N LYS A 18 -3.18 -1.22 -11.89
CA LYS A 18 -3.86 -0.11 -12.58
C LYS A 18 -5.36 -0.07 -12.31
N GLY A 19 -6.02 -1.23 -12.34
CA GLY A 19 -7.45 -1.33 -12.03
C GLY A 19 -7.76 -0.98 -10.58
N VAL A 20 -6.92 -1.44 -9.64
CA VAL A 20 -7.05 -1.11 -8.22
C VAL A 20 -6.81 0.38 -7.99
N ILE A 21 -5.73 0.95 -8.52
CA ILE A 21 -5.40 2.39 -8.43
C ILE A 21 -6.56 3.25 -8.93
N ALA A 22 -7.13 2.91 -10.08
CA ALA A 22 -8.28 3.63 -10.63
C ALA A 22 -9.50 3.55 -9.71
N GLY A 23 -9.77 2.38 -9.12
CA GLY A 23 -10.90 2.20 -8.21
C GLY A 23 -10.72 2.87 -6.84
N LEU A 24 -9.47 3.06 -6.39
CA LEU A 24 -9.15 3.72 -5.11
C LEU A 24 -9.31 5.25 -5.17
N SER A 25 -9.20 5.84 -6.35
CA SER A 25 -9.44 7.26 -6.60
C SER A 25 -10.93 7.64 -6.43
N PRO A 26 -11.25 8.86 -5.97
CA PRO A 26 -10.34 9.93 -5.53
C PRO A 26 -9.96 9.87 -4.05
N GLU A 27 -10.57 9.00 -3.23
CA GLU A 27 -10.41 9.02 -1.77
C GLU A 27 -9.00 8.61 -1.33
N ILE A 28 -8.34 7.74 -2.11
CA ILE A 28 -7.00 7.22 -1.82
C ILE A 28 -6.10 7.49 -3.00
N GLU A 29 -4.92 8.00 -2.71
CA GLU A 29 -3.86 8.24 -3.68
C GLU A 29 -2.80 7.16 -3.55
N VAL A 30 -2.62 6.34 -4.59
CA VAL A 30 -1.48 5.44 -4.67
C VAL A 30 -0.28 6.24 -5.17
N VAL A 31 0.61 6.60 -4.27
CA VAL A 31 1.81 7.40 -4.58
C VAL A 31 2.80 6.57 -5.38
N HIS A 32 3.01 5.32 -4.98
CA HIS A 32 3.95 4.41 -5.61
C HIS A 32 3.46 2.97 -5.54
N PHE A 33 3.72 2.21 -6.61
CA PHE A 33 3.42 0.79 -6.69
C PHE A 33 4.70 -0.04 -6.62
N VAL A 34 4.70 -1.11 -5.81
CA VAL A 34 5.87 -1.98 -5.61
C VAL A 34 5.52 -3.38 -6.09
N LEU A 35 6.37 -3.98 -6.94
CA LEU A 35 6.10 -5.30 -7.54
C LEU A 35 6.58 -6.51 -6.72
N THR A 36 7.65 -6.34 -5.93
CA THR A 36 8.25 -7.47 -5.20
C THR A 36 8.72 -7.08 -3.80
N PRO A 37 8.92 -8.05 -2.88
CA PRO A 37 9.50 -7.78 -1.57
C PRO A 37 10.90 -7.17 -1.64
N GLU A 38 11.75 -7.66 -2.54
CA GLU A 38 13.14 -7.19 -2.70
C GLU A 38 13.19 -5.72 -3.15
N ALA A 39 12.24 -5.33 -4.01
CA ALA A 39 12.02 -3.95 -4.39
C ALA A 39 11.52 -3.12 -3.20
N GLY A 40 10.52 -3.63 -2.46
CA GLY A 40 9.96 -2.95 -1.30
C GLY A 40 10.98 -2.64 -0.21
N VAL A 41 11.93 -3.54 0.05
CA VAL A 41 13.06 -3.32 0.97
C VAL A 41 13.89 -2.09 0.60
N LYS A 42 14.00 -1.76 -0.69
CA LYS A 42 14.79 -0.62 -1.19
C LYS A 42 13.96 0.64 -1.38
N GLU A 43 12.73 0.48 -1.88
CA GLU A 43 11.88 1.59 -2.31
C GLU A 43 11.11 2.22 -1.15
N ILE A 44 10.51 1.41 -0.26
CA ILE A 44 9.66 1.90 0.83
C ILE A 44 10.44 2.84 1.77
N PRO A 45 11.68 2.53 2.21
CA PRO A 45 12.44 3.45 3.06
C PRO A 45 12.73 4.81 2.42
N GLN A 46 12.93 4.86 1.09
CA GLN A 46 13.18 6.12 0.37
C GLN A 46 11.91 6.96 0.29
N LEU A 47 10.78 6.32 -0.03
CA LEU A 47 9.47 6.97 -0.08
C LEU A 47 9.06 7.54 1.28
N LEU A 48 9.37 6.83 2.38
CA LEU A 48 9.14 7.32 3.74
C LEU A 48 10.01 8.54 4.10
N LYS A 49 11.18 8.71 3.47
CA LYS A 49 12.01 9.92 3.58
C LYS A 49 11.50 11.07 2.70
N GLY A 50 10.44 10.86 1.93
CA GLY A 50 9.96 11.85 0.95
C GLY A 50 10.83 11.94 -0.30
N VAL A 51 11.55 10.86 -0.65
CA VAL A 51 12.38 10.78 -1.86
C VAL A 51 11.88 9.68 -2.78
N MET A 52 11.73 9.97 -4.07
CA MET A 52 11.41 8.94 -5.07
C MET A 52 12.63 8.05 -5.34
N PRO A 53 12.47 6.71 -5.38
CA PRO A 53 13.55 5.81 -5.74
C PRO A 53 14.08 6.07 -7.14
N GLU A 54 15.41 6.03 -7.31
CA GLU A 54 16.07 6.13 -8.62
C GLU A 54 15.75 4.93 -9.52
N VAL A 55 15.81 3.73 -8.93
CA VAL A 55 15.43 2.47 -9.57
C VAL A 55 14.10 2.02 -8.97
N LYS A 56 13.09 1.91 -9.82
CA LYS A 56 11.73 1.54 -9.45
C LYS A 56 11.36 0.20 -10.05
N SER A 57 10.65 -0.61 -9.28
CA SER A 57 10.05 -1.84 -9.76
C SER A 57 8.81 -1.59 -10.63
N SER A 58 8.16 -0.43 -10.48
CA SER A 58 7.00 -0.05 -11.29
C SER A 58 6.98 1.45 -11.60
N ASP A 59 6.37 1.79 -12.74
CA ASP A 59 6.18 3.16 -13.20
C ASP A 59 4.75 3.69 -12.93
N ILE A 60 3.91 2.94 -12.21
CA ILE A 60 2.53 3.34 -11.89
C ILE A 60 2.42 3.94 -10.48
N GLY A 61 1.49 4.87 -10.32
CA GLY A 61 1.33 5.69 -9.12
C GLY A 61 1.43 7.18 -9.46
N SER A 62 1.10 8.06 -8.53
CA SER A 62 1.14 9.51 -8.78
C SER A 62 2.54 10.12 -8.65
N GLY A 63 3.44 9.49 -7.89
CA GLY A 63 4.74 10.05 -7.52
C GLY A 63 4.66 11.28 -6.60
N ASN A 64 3.46 11.65 -6.13
CA ASN A 64 3.25 12.83 -5.29
C ASN A 64 3.60 12.52 -3.83
N LEU A 65 4.75 13.00 -3.39
CA LEU A 65 5.23 12.82 -2.01
C LEU A 65 4.82 13.96 -1.07
N GLY A 66 4.10 14.99 -1.56
CA GLY A 66 3.78 16.19 -0.79
C GLY A 66 2.90 15.94 0.44
N GLY A 67 2.08 14.89 0.43
CA GLY A 67 1.23 14.49 1.56
C GLY A 67 1.92 13.60 2.61
N GLY A 68 3.11 13.05 2.27
CA GLY A 68 3.82 12.04 3.04
C GLY A 68 3.08 10.70 3.11
N ILE A 69 3.78 9.57 2.99
CA ILE A 69 3.14 8.24 2.98
C ILE A 69 2.43 7.94 4.32
N LYS A 70 1.16 7.53 4.27
CA LYS A 70 0.36 7.20 5.46
C LYS A 70 0.38 5.73 5.83
N THR A 71 0.54 4.84 4.85
CA THR A 71 0.53 3.38 5.09
C THR A 71 1.04 2.62 3.86
N VAL A 72 1.37 1.33 4.06
CA VAL A 72 1.62 0.35 3.01
C VAL A 72 0.45 -0.62 2.94
N VAL A 73 -0.12 -0.82 1.76
CA VAL A 73 -1.15 -1.84 1.48
C VAL A 73 -0.54 -2.99 0.70
N LEU A 74 -0.71 -4.21 1.18
CA LEU A 74 -0.17 -5.44 0.60
C LEU A 74 -1.28 -6.26 -0.06
N GLY A 75 -1.07 -6.66 -1.33
CA GLY A 75 -1.88 -7.70 -1.97
C GLY A 75 -1.55 -9.11 -1.47
N ALA A 76 -2.39 -10.10 -1.78
CA ALA A 76 -2.22 -11.49 -1.34
C ALA A 76 -0.96 -12.22 -1.85
N ALA A 77 -0.22 -11.65 -2.81
CA ALA A 77 0.94 -12.30 -3.40
C ALA A 77 2.22 -12.21 -2.53
N TYR A 78 2.14 -11.55 -1.37
CA TYR A 78 3.27 -11.34 -0.49
C TYR A 78 3.21 -12.30 0.71
N GLU A 79 4.27 -13.07 0.89
CA GLU A 79 4.43 -13.99 2.01
C GLU A 79 5.01 -13.28 3.24
N ASP A 80 4.83 -13.89 4.41
CA ASP A 80 5.20 -13.27 5.70
C ASP A 80 6.69 -12.93 5.79
N GLU A 81 7.57 -13.76 5.24
CA GLU A 81 9.02 -13.49 5.23
C GLU A 81 9.36 -12.21 4.46
N GLY A 82 8.84 -12.08 3.24
CA GLY A 82 9.02 -10.89 2.42
C GLY A 82 8.40 -9.64 3.07
N ILE A 83 7.23 -9.78 3.70
CA ILE A 83 6.58 -8.70 4.43
C ILE A 83 7.44 -8.24 5.61
N ASN A 84 7.98 -9.17 6.39
CA ASN A 84 8.81 -8.87 7.54
C ASN A 84 10.10 -8.14 7.12
N ALA A 85 10.76 -8.58 6.05
CA ALA A 85 11.94 -7.90 5.52
C ALA A 85 11.65 -6.46 5.09
N MET A 86 10.54 -6.23 4.35
CA MET A 86 10.16 -4.87 3.96
C MET A 86 9.81 -4.00 5.18
N ARG A 87 9.14 -4.56 6.18
CA ARG A 87 8.79 -3.87 7.43
C ARG A 87 10.01 -3.48 8.24
N GLU A 88 10.98 -4.39 8.37
CA GLU A 88 12.23 -4.14 9.07
C GLU A 88 13.02 -3.01 8.41
N ALA A 89 13.10 -3.02 7.08
CA ALA A 89 13.75 -1.94 6.33
C ALA A 89 13.04 -0.58 6.51
N ALA A 90 11.69 -0.59 6.48
CA ALA A 90 10.89 0.61 6.68
C ALA A 90 11.02 1.17 8.12
N SER A 91 11.06 0.32 9.14
CA SER A 91 11.14 0.72 10.55
C SER A 91 12.45 1.42 10.92
N GLN A 92 13.52 1.24 10.11
CA GLN A 92 14.75 2.02 10.25
C GLN A 92 14.57 3.51 9.91
N VAL A 93 13.46 3.87 9.25
CA VAL A 93 13.15 5.23 8.83
C VAL A 93 11.93 5.77 9.58
N ALA A 94 10.82 5.02 9.54
CA ALA A 94 9.58 5.41 10.15
C ALA A 94 8.68 4.19 10.41
N ASN A 95 8.00 4.22 11.55
CA ASN A 95 6.97 3.24 11.87
C ASN A 95 5.63 3.74 11.33
N ILE A 96 5.10 3.03 10.33
CA ILE A 96 3.78 3.29 9.72
C ILE A 96 2.93 2.01 9.77
N PRO A 97 1.59 2.10 9.69
CA PRO A 97 0.73 0.92 9.62
C PRO A 97 0.90 0.17 8.30
N TRP A 98 0.72 -1.15 8.35
CA TRP A 98 0.74 -2.07 7.22
C TRP A 98 -0.59 -2.80 7.14
N ILE A 99 -1.21 -2.79 5.96
CA ILE A 99 -2.53 -3.34 5.72
C ILE A 99 -2.39 -4.57 4.82
N LYS A 100 -2.68 -5.75 5.36
CA LYS A 100 -2.58 -7.05 4.69
C LYS A 100 -3.95 -7.54 4.26
N GLN A 101 -4.02 -8.27 3.15
CA GLN A 101 -5.25 -8.94 2.80
C GLN A 101 -5.61 -10.00 3.85
N ASP A 102 -6.87 -10.05 4.29
CA ASP A 102 -7.40 -11.14 5.10
C ASP A 102 -7.66 -12.36 4.20
N THR A 103 -6.81 -13.38 4.33
CA THR A 103 -6.91 -14.62 3.56
C THR A 103 -7.99 -15.56 4.08
N SER A 104 -8.60 -15.28 5.23
CA SER A 104 -9.76 -16.01 5.72
C SER A 104 -11.06 -15.61 4.99
N LEU A 105 -11.08 -14.43 4.36
CA LEU A 105 -12.23 -13.95 3.61
C LEU A 105 -12.23 -14.51 2.18
N PRO A 106 -13.38 -14.97 1.66
CA PRO A 106 -13.47 -15.50 0.30
C PRO A 106 -13.07 -14.42 -0.71
N THR A 107 -12.27 -14.79 -1.70
CA THR A 107 -11.77 -13.87 -2.73
C THR A 107 -12.24 -14.31 -4.11
N PRO A 108 -12.70 -13.37 -4.97
CA PRO A 108 -13.01 -13.71 -6.35
C PRO A 108 -11.76 -14.23 -7.08
N PRO A 109 -11.92 -15.03 -8.14
CA PRO A 109 -10.82 -15.38 -9.03
C PRO A 109 -10.12 -14.13 -9.58
N LEU A 110 -8.81 -14.24 -9.84
CA LEU A 110 -8.02 -13.14 -10.40
C LEU A 110 -8.67 -12.59 -11.68
N GLY A 111 -8.83 -11.27 -11.72
CA GLY A 111 -9.52 -10.57 -12.80
C GLY A 111 -10.11 -9.23 -12.34
N PRO A 112 -10.90 -8.56 -13.18
CA PRO A 112 -11.52 -7.27 -12.85
C PRO A 112 -12.35 -7.31 -11.56
N GLU A 113 -13.11 -8.39 -11.33
CA GLU A 113 -13.95 -8.54 -10.13
C GLU A 113 -13.12 -8.71 -8.85
N TYR A 114 -11.95 -9.36 -8.93
CA TYR A 114 -10.99 -9.39 -7.82
C TYR A 114 -10.50 -7.98 -7.49
N GLY A 115 -10.10 -7.19 -8.50
CA GLY A 115 -9.67 -5.81 -8.31
C GLY A 115 -10.75 -4.96 -7.62
N LYS A 116 -12.00 -5.05 -8.06
CA LYS A 116 -13.14 -4.34 -7.43
C LYS A 116 -13.35 -4.74 -5.97
N ALA A 117 -13.31 -6.04 -5.67
CA ALA A 117 -13.47 -6.52 -4.29
C ALA A 117 -12.35 -6.00 -3.37
N MET A 118 -11.10 -5.97 -3.85
CA MET A 118 -9.98 -5.43 -3.10
C MET A 118 -10.11 -3.92 -2.87
N VAL A 119 -10.56 -3.16 -3.88
CA VAL A 119 -10.81 -1.71 -3.75
C VAL A 119 -11.80 -1.42 -2.62
N VAL A 120 -12.93 -2.14 -2.55
CA VAL A 120 -13.94 -1.94 -1.50
C VAL A 120 -13.33 -2.18 -0.11
N ARG A 121 -12.66 -3.32 0.08
CA ARG A 121 -12.06 -3.68 1.37
C ARG A 121 -10.96 -2.72 1.80
N VAL A 122 -10.09 -2.30 0.87
CA VAL A 122 -9.02 -1.34 1.15
C VAL A 122 -9.62 0.02 1.55
N LYS A 123 -10.66 0.52 0.86
CA LYS A 123 -11.36 1.76 1.23
C LYS A 123 -11.95 1.69 2.63
N GLU A 124 -12.65 0.60 2.95
CA GLU A 124 -13.26 0.41 4.27
C GLU A 124 -12.20 0.34 5.39
N SER A 125 -11.13 -0.42 5.19
CA SER A 125 -10.06 -0.54 6.20
C SER A 125 -9.31 0.76 6.40
N LEU A 126 -8.98 1.50 5.33
CA LEU A 126 -8.33 2.80 5.44
C LEU A 126 -9.22 3.84 6.13
N SER A 127 -10.51 3.88 5.79
CA SER A 127 -11.46 4.79 6.44
C SER A 127 -11.58 4.52 7.95
N LYS A 128 -11.62 3.25 8.37
CA LYS A 128 -11.63 2.87 9.79
C LYS A 128 -10.34 3.29 10.50
N LEU A 129 -9.18 3.08 9.87
CA LEU A 129 -7.90 3.46 10.44
C LEU A 129 -7.75 4.97 10.58
N ASP A 130 -8.18 5.72 9.55
CA ASP A 130 -8.18 7.18 9.55
C ASP A 130 -9.06 7.73 10.69
N ALA A 131 -10.30 7.23 10.79
CA ALA A 131 -11.23 7.61 11.85
C ALA A 131 -10.71 7.28 13.27
N SER A 132 -9.87 6.25 13.40
CA SER A 132 -9.24 5.86 14.67
C SER A 132 -7.90 6.55 14.95
N GLY A 133 -7.42 7.42 14.05
CA GLY A 133 -6.15 8.11 14.19
C GLY A 133 -4.91 7.22 14.07
N LYS A 134 -5.03 6.05 13.41
CA LYS A 134 -3.97 5.04 13.30
C LYS A 134 -3.17 5.11 12.00
N LEU A 135 -3.47 6.08 11.12
CA LEU A 135 -2.73 6.31 9.89
C LEU A 135 -1.53 7.24 10.09
N GLY A 136 -0.48 7.03 9.31
CA GLY A 136 0.73 7.85 9.35
C GLY A 136 1.82 7.31 10.27
N ILE A 137 2.82 8.15 10.53
CA ILE A 137 3.96 7.82 11.38
C ILE A 137 3.51 7.79 12.84
N GLY A 138 3.79 6.69 13.53
CA GLY A 138 3.39 6.50 14.92
C GLY A 138 3.81 5.14 15.45
N GLU A 139 2.94 4.45 16.19
CA GLU A 139 3.20 3.09 16.70
C GLU A 139 3.29 2.05 15.57
N GLY A 140 2.83 2.39 14.36
CA GLY A 140 2.73 1.47 13.24
C GLY A 140 1.69 0.38 13.49
N GLY A 141 1.94 -0.82 12.99
CA GLY A 141 1.10 -2.00 13.25
C GLY A 141 0.74 -2.80 12.00
N THR A 142 0.05 -3.91 12.20
CA THR A 142 -0.50 -4.75 11.14
C THR A 142 -2.02 -4.77 11.26
N PHE A 143 -2.68 -4.52 10.14
CA PHE A 143 -4.13 -4.51 10.00
C PHE A 143 -4.53 -5.38 8.82
N TRP A 144 -5.78 -5.82 8.79
CA TRP A 144 -6.29 -6.73 7.77
C TRP A 144 -7.50 -6.13 7.03
N TYR A 145 -7.68 -6.50 5.77
CA TYR A 145 -8.81 -6.08 4.92
C TYR A 145 -9.44 -7.22 4.12
#